data_AF-A0AAV2VUI8-F1
#
_entry.id   AF-A0AAV2VUI8-F1
#
_cell.length_a   1.000
_cell.length_b   1.000
_cell.length_c   1.000
_cell.angle_alpha   90.00
_cell.angle_beta   90.00
_cell.angle_gamma   90.00
#
_symmetry.space_group_name_H-M   'P 1'
#
loop_
_entity.id
_entity.type
_entity.pdbx_description
1 polymer ?
#
loop_
_entity_poly.entity_id
_entity_poly.type
_entity_poly.pdbx_seq_one_letter_code
_entity_poly.pdbx_strand_id
1 'polypeptide(L)'
;MKAIAVKLILVVISTLFFSFIWLRYPQFFPSLSEDQAIKLVNFFGAKNGEQIADLELYLVMTCSFVFSVALCLAYILRRKLVTSSD
;
A
#
# COMPACT_ATOMS: atom_id res chain seq x y z
N MET A 1 21.99 10.66 -8.01
CA MET A 1 20.63 11.19 -8.29
C MET A 1 19.78 10.24 -9.15
N LYS A 2 20.24 9.78 -10.33
CA LYS A 2 19.47 8.89 -11.23
C LYS A 2 18.94 7.60 -10.56
N ALA A 3 19.76 6.90 -9.77
CA ALA A 3 19.35 5.66 -9.10
C ALA A 3 18.25 5.84 -8.03
N ILE A 4 18.19 7.01 -7.37
CA ILE A 4 17.13 7.31 -6.39
C ILE A 4 15.81 7.59 -7.12
N ALA A 5 15.87 8.40 -8.19
CA ALA A 5 14.70 8.68 -9.02
C ALA A 5 14.08 7.40 -9.59
N VAL A 6 14.90 6.45 -10.08
CA VAL A 6 14.41 5.15 -10.58
C VAL A 6 13.70 4.36 -9.47
N LYS A 7 14.24 4.32 -8.26
CA LYS A 7 13.60 3.62 -7.13
C LYS A 7 12.27 4.26 -6.76
N LEU A 8 12.19 5.59 -6.74
CA LEU A 8 10.95 6.32 -6.46
C LEU A 8 9.90 6.06 -7.53
N ILE A 9 10.28 6.11 -8.80
CA ILE A 9 9.38 5.78 -9.93
C ILE A 9 8.85 4.35 -9.78
N LEU A 10 9.72 3.39 -9.44
CA LEU A 10 9.29 2.00 -9.21
C LEU A 10 8.30 1.90 -8.05
N VAL A 11 8.52 2.60 -6.94
CA VAL A 11 7.58 2.62 -5.81
C VAL A 11 6.22 3.17 -6.24
N VAL A 12 6.19 4.28 -7.00
CA VAL A 12 4.94 4.86 -7.50
C VAL A 12 4.22 3.89 -8.45
N ILE A 13 4.94 3.30 -9.41
CA ILE A 13 4.37 2.32 -10.35
C ILE A 13 3.82 1.10 -9.61
N SER A 14 4.59 0.53 -8.67
CA SER A 14 4.14 -0.60 -7.85
C SER A 14 2.92 -0.22 -7.00
N THR A 15 2.88 1.00 -6.45
CA THR A 15 1.74 1.48 -5.66
C THR A 15 0.48 1.52 -6.51
N LEU A 16 0.54 2.12 -7.70
CA LEU A 16 -0.59 2.17 -8.63
C LEU A 16 -1.03 0.76 -9.07
N PHE A 17 -0.07 -0.12 -9.32
CA PHE A 17 -0.34 -1.52 -9.69
C PHE A 17 -1.06 -2.29 -8.58
N PHE A 18 -0.59 -2.20 -7.33
CA PHE A 18 -1.25 -2.87 -6.20
C PHE A 18 -2.61 -2.25 -5.88
N SER A 19 -2.74 -0.92 -5.92
CA SER A 19 -4.02 -0.24 -5.77
C SER A 19 -5.03 -0.73 -6.81
N PHE A 20 -4.61 -0.82 -8.08
CA PHE A 20 -5.47 -1.34 -9.14
C PHE A 20 -5.89 -2.79 -8.90
N ILE A 21 -4.96 -3.67 -8.50
CA ILE A 21 -5.27 -5.07 -8.19
C ILE A 21 -6.25 -5.18 -7.03
N TRP A 22 -6.03 -4.47 -5.93
CA TRP A 22 -6.88 -4.58 -4.75
C TRP A 22 -8.25 -3.94 -4.94
N LEU A 23 -8.36 -2.87 -5.73
CA LEU A 23 -9.66 -2.33 -6.13
C LEU A 23 -10.40 -3.26 -7.08
N ARG A 24 -9.70 -3.91 -8.02
CA ARG A 24 -10.32 -4.81 -9.01
C ARG A 24 -10.68 -6.17 -8.41
N TYR A 25 -9.89 -6.63 -7.44
CA TYR A 25 -10.00 -7.93 -6.79
C TYR A 25 -9.91 -7.77 -5.26
N PRO A 26 -11.00 -7.32 -4.61
CA PRO A 26 -11.01 -7.04 -3.17
C PRO A 26 -10.64 -8.25 -2.29
N GLN A 27 -10.80 -9.48 -2.80
CA GLN A 27 -10.43 -10.70 -2.07
C GLN A 27 -8.94 -10.83 -1.74
N PHE A 28 -8.06 -10.10 -2.44
CA PHE A 28 -6.63 -10.07 -2.14
C PHE A 28 -6.25 -8.97 -1.16
N PHE A 29 -7.19 -8.06 -0.85
CA PHE A 29 -6.98 -7.03 0.13
C PHE A 29 -7.12 -7.62 1.54
N PRO A 30 -6.26 -7.27 2.50
CA PRO A 30 -6.40 -7.73 3.87
C PRO A 30 -7.76 -7.27 4.43
N SER A 31 -8.63 -8.22 4.78
CA SER A 31 -9.92 -7.87 5.36
C SER A 31 -9.72 -7.27 6.75
N LEU A 32 -10.32 -6.09 6.97
CA LEU A 32 -10.44 -5.51 8.29
C LEU A 32 -11.53 -6.25 9.06
N SER A 33 -11.33 -6.48 10.35
CA SER A 33 -12.42 -6.92 11.22
C SER A 33 -13.49 -5.83 11.30
N GLU A 34 -14.74 -6.22 11.53
CA GLU A 34 -15.88 -5.29 11.63
C GLU A 34 -15.63 -4.20 12.68
N ASP A 35 -15.11 -4.58 13.86
CA ASP A 35 -14.71 -3.65 14.91
C ASP A 35 -13.67 -2.61 14.46
N GLN A 36 -12.69 -3.03 13.65
CA GLN A 36 -11.66 -2.14 13.12
C GLN A 36 -12.23 -1.21 12.05
N ALA A 37 -13.11 -1.71 11.18
CA ALA A 37 -13.78 -0.90 10.17
C ALA A 37 -14.66 0.19 10.82
N ILE A 38 -15.45 -0.18 11.84
CA ILE A 38 -16.28 0.77 12.60
C ILE A 38 -15.41 1.83 13.31
N LYS A 39 -14.31 1.41 13.96
CA LYS A 39 -13.36 2.36 14.58
C LYS A 39 -12.75 3.31 13.56
N LEU A 40 -12.39 2.81 12.37
CA LEU A 40 -11.81 3.63 11.30
C LEU A 40 -12.83 4.66 10.78
N VAL A 41 -14.05 4.21 10.47
CA VAL A 41 -15.16 5.09 10.03
C VAL A 41 -15.45 6.17 11.07
N ASN A 42 -15.53 5.81 12.35
CA ASN A 42 -15.75 6.76 13.44
C ASN A 42 -14.58 7.72 13.63
N PHE A 43 -13.33 7.24 13.49
CA PHE A 43 -12.14 8.08 13.63
C PHE A 43 -12.03 9.11 12.51
N PHE A 44 -12.34 8.72 11.28
CA PHE A 44 -12.37 9.63 10.13
C PHE A 44 -13.69 10.41 10.01
N GLY A 45 -14.68 10.10 10.85
CA GLY A 45 -15.95 10.83 10.93
C GLY A 45 -16.82 10.69 9.68
N ALA A 46 -16.72 9.58 8.95
CA ALA A 46 -17.51 9.34 7.75
C ALA A 46 -18.98 9.06 8.13
N LYS A 47 -19.92 9.83 7.54
CA LYS A 47 -21.35 9.83 7.91
C LYS A 47 -22.27 9.30 6.82
N ASN A 48 -21.79 9.19 5.59
CA ASN A 48 -22.55 8.73 4.43
C ASN A 48 -21.74 7.72 3.60
N GLY A 49 -22.42 7.00 2.71
CA GLY A 49 -21.78 5.96 1.89
C GLY A 49 -20.67 6.47 0.97
N GLU A 50 -20.78 7.73 0.50
CA GLU A 50 -19.74 8.37 -0.33
C GLU A 50 -18.44 8.56 0.44
N GLN A 51 -18.51 9.10 1.67
CA GLN A 51 -17.32 9.27 2.52
C GLN A 51 -16.69 7.93 2.93
N ILE A 52 -17.50 6.88 3.06
CA ILE A 52 -17.00 5.53 3.33
C ILE A 52 -16.23 5.00 2.11
N ALA A 53 -16.78 5.16 0.91
CA ALA A 53 -16.10 4.76 -0.32
C ALA A 53 -14.78 5.52 -0.54
N ASP A 54 -14.75 6.83 -0.25
CA ASP A 54 -13.52 7.62 -0.28
C ASP A 54 -12.50 7.10 0.76
N LEU A 55 -12.96 6.77 1.97
CA LEU A 55 -12.11 6.22 3.02
C LEU A 55 -11.51 4.86 2.61
N GLU A 56 -12.29 4.01 1.95
CA GLU A 56 -11.81 2.74 1.38
C GLU A 56 -10.74 2.98 0.32
N LEU A 57 -10.95 3.95 -0.58
CA LEU A 57 -9.97 4.32 -1.61
C LEU A 57 -8.64 4.79 -0.96
N TYR A 58 -8.73 5.67 0.04
CA TYR A 58 -7.56 6.14 0.78
C TYR A 58 -6.84 5.01 1.51
N LEU A 59 -7.58 4.10 2.12
CA LEU A 59 -7.03 2.94 2.81
C LEU A 59 -6.27 2.04 1.83
N VAL A 60 -6.88 1.67 0.70
CA VAL A 60 -6.26 0.83 -0.33
C VAL A 60 -4.99 1.50 -0.89
N MET A 61 -5.04 2.80 -1.17
CA MET A 61 -3.89 3.54 -1.68
C MET A 61 -2.75 3.61 -0.66
N THR A 62 -3.07 3.84 0.61
CA THR A 62 -2.09 3.90 1.70
C THR A 62 -1.43 2.55 1.94
N CYS A 63 -2.21 1.48 2.01
CA CYS A 63 -1.69 0.11 2.12
C CYS A 63 -0.79 -0.24 0.93
N SER A 64 -1.17 0.15 -0.29
CA SER A 64 -0.42 -0.15 -1.51
C SER A 64 0.93 0.54 -1.52
N PHE A 65 0.97 1.78 -1.01
CA PHE A 65 2.20 2.54 -0.86
C PHE A 65 3.13 1.90 0.17
N VAL A 66 2.62 1.58 1.36
CA VAL A 66 3.40 0.92 2.42
C VAL A 66 3.96 -0.41 1.94
N PHE A 67 3.14 -1.22 1.26
CA PHE A 67 3.57 -2.50 0.69
C PHE A 67 4.66 -2.33 -0.37
N SER A 68 4.51 -1.34 -1.26
CA SER A 68 5.51 -1.04 -2.30
C SER A 68 6.85 -0.58 -1.72
N VAL A 69 6.82 0.26 -0.68
CA VAL A 69 8.02 0.69 0.04
C VAL A 69 8.68 -0.50 0.74
N ALA A 70 7.91 -1.32 1.44
CA ALA A 70 8.42 -2.52 2.12
C ALA A 70 9.10 -3.49 1.13
N LEU A 71 8.48 -3.71 -0.03
CA LEU A 71 9.04 -4.56 -1.09
C LEU A 71 10.34 -3.97 -1.67
N CYS A 72 10.37 -2.65 -1.90
CA CYS A 72 11.58 -1.96 -2.34
C CYS A 72 12.73 -2.10 -1.32
N LEU A 73 12.43 -1.91 -0.04
CA LEU A 73 13.40 -2.07 1.05
C LEU A 73 13.90 -3.51 1.16
N ALA A 74 13.00 -4.49 1.14
CA ALA A 74 13.34 -5.90 1.16
C ALA A 74 14.26 -6.29 0.00
N TYR A 75 14.00 -5.76 -1.20
CA TYR A 75 14.84 -5.97 -2.37
C TYR A 75 16.25 -5.37 -2.19
N ILE A 76 16.35 -4.15 -1.65
CA ILE A 76 17.64 -3.50 -1.38
C ILE A 76 18.42 -4.27 -0.31
N LEU A 77 17.77 -4.70 0.77
CA LEU A 77 18.39 -5.47 1.85
C LEU A 77 18.89 -6.83 1.34
N ARG A 78 18.08 -7.55 0.56
CA ARG A 78 18.46 -8.83 -0.05
C ARG A 78 19.71 -8.67 -0.93
N ARG A 79 19.76 -7.62 -1.77
CA ARG A 79 20.96 -7.36 -2.58
C ARG A 79 22.19 -7.17 -1.73
N LYS A 80 22.10 -6.37 -0.64
CA LYS A 80 23.23 -6.13 0.26
C LYS A 80 23.74 -7.42 0.90
N LEU A 81 22.83 -8.27 1.39
CA LEU A 81 23.18 -9.54 2.03
C LEU A 81 23.88 -10.51 1.07
N VAL A 82 23.41 -10.58 -0.18
CA VAL A 82 24.03 -11.44 -1.20
C VAL A 82 25.44 -10.95 -1.54
N THR A 83 25.65 -9.64 -1.66
CA THR A 83 26.97 -9.07 -2.00
C THR A 83 27.99 -9.07 -0.85
N SER A 84 27.56 -9.27 0.40
CA SER A 84 28.44 -9.31 1.57
C SER A 84 28.94 -10.71 1.93
N SER A 85 28.39 -11.75 1.30
CA SER A 85 28.80 -13.15 1.49
C SER A 85 29.90 -13.60 0.52
N ASP A 86 30.33 -12.73 -0.39
CA ASP A 86 31.50 -12.90 -1.26
C ASP A 86 32.70 -12.10 -0.70
#